data_AF-A0A7X6P809-F1
#
_entry.id   AF-A0A7X6P809-F1
#
_cell.length_a   1.000
_cell.length_b   1.000
_cell.length_c   1.000
_cell.angle_alpha   90.00
_cell.angle_beta   90.00
_cell.angle_gamma   90.00
#
_symmetry.space_group_name_H-M   'P 1'
#
loop_
_entity.id
_entity.type
_entity.pdbx_description
1 polymer ?
#
loop_
_entity_poly.entity_id
_entity_poly.type
_entity_poly.pdbx_seq_one_letter_code
_entity_poly.pdbx_strand_id
1 'polypeptide(L)'
;SFSSYIRDYDFSVLLPAVSEHATSLTIPDDFGDLHGNLFQRFLDSDAYQRKFTASPVICISVSTSKTYRRTENHHPVLGVEYEQSEYSLTDEYFRKMGLRVRYFLPPGGKAPLAYYFQGDLLGDYSVLQLIGTISTMETFQKIYRPEIYNMNAAAAAVYQPKLDEQDYSRTQIGYDREERSQLAKKQGFYAAEHLIEPHGAALAQWVAAHPADLSHGGGTL
;
A
#
# COMPACT_ATOMS: atom_id res chain seq x y z
N SER A 1 -1.54 -4.80 13.60
CA SER A 1 -0.27 -4.03 13.66
C SER A 1 -0.62 -2.61 14.05
N PHE A 2 0.16 -1.92 14.89
CA PHE A 2 -0.13 -0.51 15.26
C PHE A 2 -0.24 0.42 14.03
N SER A 3 0.59 0.16 13.01
CA SER A 3 0.56 0.84 11.71
C SER A 3 -0.82 0.80 11.02
N SER A 4 -1.57 -0.30 11.13
CA SER A 4 -2.89 -0.38 10.49
C SER A 4 -3.94 0.49 11.20
N TYR A 5 -3.79 0.75 12.50
CA TYR A 5 -4.72 1.61 13.25
C TYR A 5 -4.61 3.06 12.81
N ILE A 6 -3.38 3.58 12.69
CA ILE A 6 -3.15 4.96 12.23
C ILE A 6 -3.59 5.13 10.78
N ARG A 7 -3.26 4.15 9.91
CA ARG A 7 -3.74 4.17 8.53
C ARG A 7 -5.27 4.15 8.45
N ASP A 8 -5.93 3.27 9.20
CA ASP A 8 -7.39 3.17 9.16
C ASP A 8 -8.05 4.42 9.78
N TYR A 9 -7.41 5.09 10.75
CA TYR A 9 -7.82 6.42 11.21
C TYR A 9 -7.73 7.46 10.08
N ASP A 10 -6.57 7.59 9.45
CA ASP A 10 -6.34 8.57 8.38
C ASP A 10 -7.36 8.41 7.24
N PHE A 11 -7.49 7.19 6.71
CA PHE A 11 -8.34 6.93 5.55
C PHE A 11 -9.83 6.75 5.86
N SER A 12 -10.20 6.26 7.04
CA SER A 12 -11.60 5.91 7.35
C SER A 12 -12.29 6.88 8.29
N VAL A 13 -11.55 7.78 8.96
CA VAL A 13 -12.08 8.76 9.91
C VAL A 13 -11.70 10.18 9.50
N LEU A 14 -10.40 10.50 9.43
CA LEU A 14 -9.93 11.86 9.16
C LEU A 14 -10.33 12.33 7.75
N LEU A 15 -9.95 11.57 6.71
CA LEU A 15 -10.18 11.95 5.31
C LEU A 15 -11.68 12.15 4.98
N PRO A 16 -12.60 11.26 5.40
CA PRO A 16 -14.04 11.53 5.26
C PRO A 16 -14.52 12.75 6.03
N ALA A 17 -14.07 12.94 7.28
CA ALA A 17 -14.52 14.05 8.13
C ALA A 17 -14.14 15.42 7.55
N VAL A 18 -12.91 15.58 7.04
CA VAL A 18 -12.49 16.85 6.42
C VAL A 18 -13.16 17.10 5.07
N SER A 19 -13.62 16.05 4.40
CA SER A 19 -14.30 16.14 3.11
C SER A 19 -15.83 16.23 3.23
N GLU A 20 -16.41 16.07 4.41
CA GLU A 20 -17.85 15.96 4.63
C GLU A 20 -18.62 17.20 4.12
N HIS A 21 -17.98 18.38 4.12
CA HIS A 21 -18.61 19.65 3.71
C HIS A 21 -17.95 20.25 2.45
N ALA A 22 -17.03 19.53 1.82
CA ALA A 22 -16.32 19.99 0.63
C ALA A 22 -16.99 19.46 -0.64
N THR A 23 -16.97 20.25 -1.72
CA THR A 23 -17.44 19.83 -3.05
C THR A 23 -16.45 18.90 -3.76
N SER A 24 -15.24 18.76 -3.22
CA SER A 24 -14.19 17.89 -3.74
C SER A 24 -13.38 17.31 -2.58
N LEU A 25 -12.70 16.18 -2.83
CA LEU A 25 -11.82 15.53 -1.85
C LEU A 25 -10.79 16.54 -1.34
N THR A 26 -10.83 16.81 -0.03
CA THR A 26 -9.85 17.68 0.63
C THR A 26 -8.87 16.80 1.38
N ILE A 27 -7.59 16.90 1.03
CA ILE A 27 -6.52 16.14 1.67
C ILE A 27 -5.80 17.10 2.63
N PRO A 28 -5.74 16.81 3.94
CA PRO A 28 -4.96 17.62 4.88
C PRO A 28 -3.48 17.68 4.48
N ASP A 29 -2.81 18.81 4.69
CA ASP A 29 -1.40 18.98 4.32
C ASP A 29 -0.47 17.98 5.06
N ASP A 30 -0.86 17.59 6.28
CA ASP A 30 -0.15 16.66 7.16
C ASP A 30 -0.62 15.20 7.00
N PHE A 31 -1.43 14.91 5.98
CA PHE A 31 -2.03 13.58 5.79
C PHE A 31 -0.95 12.49 5.66
N GLY A 32 -0.95 11.57 6.63
CA GLY A 32 0.00 10.46 6.71
C GLY A 32 1.36 10.79 7.34
N ASP A 33 1.62 12.03 7.77
CA ASP A 33 2.91 12.42 8.34
C ASP A 33 3.22 11.69 9.64
N LEU A 34 2.24 11.55 10.53
CA LEU A 34 2.41 10.80 11.78
C LEU A 34 2.81 9.35 11.50
N HIS A 35 2.09 8.68 10.60
CA HIS A 35 2.37 7.29 10.26
C HIS A 35 3.73 7.15 9.56
N GLY A 36 4.03 8.04 8.61
CA GLY A 36 5.31 8.10 7.91
C GLY A 36 6.50 8.18 8.87
N ASN A 37 6.43 9.11 9.82
CA ASN A 37 7.49 9.30 10.82
C ASN A 37 7.62 8.10 11.76
N LEU A 38 6.51 7.57 12.28
CA LEU A 38 6.55 6.38 13.13
C LEU A 38 7.14 5.18 12.41
N PHE A 39 6.81 5.00 11.13
CA PHE A 39 7.35 3.92 10.31
C PHE A 39 8.85 4.05 10.12
N GLN A 40 9.33 5.22 9.70
CA GLN A 40 10.78 5.46 9.50
C GLN A 40 11.55 5.26 10.81
N ARG A 41 11.06 5.82 11.92
CA ARG A 41 11.66 5.63 13.26
C ARG A 41 11.67 4.19 13.72
N PHE A 42 10.65 3.40 13.35
CA PHE A 42 10.64 1.98 13.64
C PHE A 42 11.76 1.26 12.87
N LEU A 43 11.97 1.58 11.59
CA LEU A 43 13.06 1.01 10.79
C LEU A 43 14.45 1.43 11.31
N ASP A 44 14.58 2.67 11.78
CA ASP A 44 15.83 3.20 12.36
C ASP A 44 16.11 2.68 13.77
N SER A 45 15.17 1.97 14.40
CA SER A 45 15.33 1.51 15.77
C SER A 45 16.32 0.34 15.89
N ASP A 46 17.11 0.33 16.97
CA ASP A 46 17.98 -0.80 17.33
C ASP A 46 17.23 -2.13 17.40
N ALA A 47 15.94 -2.11 17.74
CA ALA A 47 15.11 -3.30 17.82
C ALA A 47 14.88 -3.91 16.43
N TYR A 48 14.61 -3.06 15.43
CA TYR A 48 14.46 -3.51 14.05
C TYR A 48 15.80 -3.94 13.46
N GLN A 49 16.83 -3.09 13.55
CA GLN A 49 18.14 -3.33 12.93
C GLN A 49 18.87 -4.55 13.49
N ARG A 50 18.64 -4.91 14.76
CA ARG A 50 19.18 -6.15 15.34
C ARG A 50 18.51 -7.42 14.81
N LYS A 51 17.27 -7.31 14.32
CA LYS A 51 16.46 -8.48 13.91
C LYS A 51 16.37 -8.64 12.40
N PHE A 52 16.42 -7.54 11.66
CA PHE A 52 16.23 -7.52 10.22
C PHE A 52 17.35 -6.74 9.55
N THR A 53 17.90 -7.29 8.48
CA THR A 53 18.98 -6.70 7.68
C THR A 53 18.48 -6.03 6.40
N ALA A 54 17.19 -6.17 6.09
CA ALA A 54 16.57 -5.63 4.89
C ALA A 54 15.31 -4.85 5.29
N SER A 55 15.07 -3.72 4.63
CA SER A 55 13.83 -2.95 4.75
C SER A 55 12.61 -3.79 4.34
N PRO A 56 11.41 -3.51 4.85
CA PRO A 56 10.23 -4.27 4.47
C PRO A 56 9.85 -4.01 3.01
N VAL A 57 9.20 -4.98 2.38
CA VAL A 57 8.45 -4.79 1.13
C VAL A 57 6.97 -4.97 1.44
N ILE A 58 6.16 -3.97 1.10
CA ILE A 58 4.70 -4.01 1.26
C ILE A 58 4.10 -4.27 -0.11
N CYS A 59 3.28 -5.31 -0.22
CA CYS A 59 2.58 -5.65 -1.45
C CYS A 59 1.09 -5.44 -1.25
N ILE A 60 0.42 -4.77 -2.19
CA ILE A 60 -1.03 -4.59 -2.19
C ILE A 60 -1.59 -4.68 -3.61
N SER A 61 -2.91 -4.66 -3.74
CA SER A 61 -3.55 -4.56 -5.04
C SER A 61 -3.26 -3.22 -5.72
N VAL A 62 -3.20 -3.25 -7.05
CA VAL A 62 -3.35 -2.05 -7.89
C VAL A 62 -4.74 -1.39 -7.71
N SER A 63 -4.82 -0.11 -8.03
CA SER A 63 -6.05 0.69 -7.95
C SER A 63 -6.91 0.49 -9.19
N THR A 64 -8.23 0.40 -9.01
CA THR A 64 -9.20 0.33 -10.11
C THR A 64 -9.37 1.66 -10.83
N SER A 65 -8.96 2.78 -10.22
CA SER A 65 -9.06 4.11 -10.82
C SER A 65 -7.92 4.45 -11.78
N LYS A 66 -6.92 3.56 -11.91
CA LYS A 66 -5.65 3.84 -12.61
C LYS A 66 -5.42 2.93 -13.80
N THR A 67 -4.74 3.45 -14.79
CA THR A 67 -4.29 2.68 -15.97
C THR A 67 -2.82 2.31 -15.82
N TYR A 68 -2.54 1.03 -16.06
CA TYR A 68 -1.22 0.42 -15.99
C TYR A 68 -0.75 0.02 -17.39
N ARG A 69 0.48 0.35 -17.75
CA ARG A 69 1.08 0.04 -19.05
C ARG A 69 2.26 -0.90 -18.88
N ARG A 70 2.17 -2.08 -19.49
CA ARG A 70 3.23 -3.08 -19.49
C ARG A 70 4.49 -2.52 -20.15
N THR A 71 5.64 -2.76 -19.54
CA THR A 71 6.95 -2.43 -20.09
C THR A 71 7.63 -3.68 -20.65
N GLU A 72 8.83 -3.51 -21.19
CA GLU A 72 9.67 -4.63 -21.62
C GLU A 72 10.48 -5.26 -20.47
N ASN A 73 10.52 -4.60 -19.30
CA ASN A 73 11.29 -5.09 -18.17
C ASN A 73 10.66 -6.36 -17.59
N HIS A 74 11.49 -7.36 -17.35
CA HIS A 74 11.08 -8.66 -16.85
C HIS A 74 12.03 -9.15 -15.76
N HIS A 75 11.49 -9.36 -14.56
CA HIS A 75 12.21 -9.92 -13.43
C HIS A 75 11.82 -11.40 -13.25
N PRO A 76 12.77 -12.33 -13.01
CA PRO A 76 12.46 -13.76 -12.93
C PRO A 76 11.47 -14.15 -11.83
N VAL A 77 11.40 -13.38 -10.74
CA VAL A 77 10.47 -13.63 -9.62
C VAL A 77 9.23 -12.73 -9.67
N LEU A 78 9.42 -11.45 -10.00
CA LEU A 78 8.32 -10.47 -9.96
C LEU A 78 7.50 -10.50 -11.24
N GLY A 79 8.04 -11.07 -12.32
CA GLY A 79 7.42 -11.16 -13.63
C GLY A 79 7.58 -9.87 -14.43
N VAL A 80 6.56 -9.50 -15.20
CA VAL A 80 6.65 -8.36 -16.12
C VAL A 80 6.22 -7.07 -15.43
N GLU A 81 6.97 -6.00 -15.67
CA GLU A 81 6.69 -4.70 -15.07
C GLU A 81 5.54 -3.98 -15.79
N TYR A 82 4.82 -3.19 -15.00
CA TYR A 82 3.84 -2.22 -15.43
C TYR A 82 4.16 -0.86 -14.83
N GLU A 83 3.91 0.20 -15.58
CA GLU A 83 4.05 1.59 -15.15
C GLU A 83 2.69 2.28 -15.04
N GLN A 84 2.61 3.24 -14.12
CA GLN A 84 1.45 4.05 -13.84
C GLN A 84 1.94 5.45 -13.47
N SER A 85 1.47 6.49 -14.17
CA SER A 85 2.01 7.86 -14.07
C SER A 85 1.04 8.88 -13.48
N GLU A 86 -0.18 8.47 -13.15
CA GLU A 86 -1.19 9.36 -12.59
C GLU A 86 -1.03 9.49 -11.07
N TYR A 87 -1.45 10.62 -10.50
CA TYR A 87 -1.43 10.81 -9.05
C TYR A 87 -2.26 9.75 -8.29
N SER A 88 -1.72 9.22 -7.20
CA SER A 88 -2.37 8.30 -6.27
C SER A 88 -2.13 8.73 -4.83
N LEU A 89 -3.22 8.99 -4.09
CA LEU A 89 -3.15 9.33 -2.67
C LEU A 89 -2.49 8.22 -1.83
N THR A 90 -2.74 6.96 -2.20
CA THR A 90 -2.10 5.81 -1.55
C THR A 90 -0.59 5.86 -1.73
N ASP A 91 -0.12 6.22 -2.92
CA ASP A 91 1.30 6.23 -3.25
C ASP A 91 2.00 7.40 -2.55
N GLU A 92 1.35 8.56 -2.49
CA GLU A 92 1.79 9.68 -1.66
C GLU A 92 1.86 9.31 -0.17
N TYR A 93 0.85 8.61 0.34
CA TYR A 93 0.83 8.18 1.73
C TYR A 93 1.97 7.23 2.07
N PHE A 94 2.25 6.24 1.21
CA PHE A 94 3.43 5.36 1.37
C PHE A 94 4.75 6.10 1.14
N ARG A 95 4.78 7.14 0.31
CA ARG A 95 5.97 8.00 0.16
C ARG A 95 6.32 8.72 1.46
N LYS A 96 5.34 9.11 2.29
CA LYS A 96 5.61 9.65 3.64
C LYS A 96 6.35 8.64 4.55
N MET A 97 6.23 7.35 4.25
CA MET A 97 6.99 6.27 4.92
C MET A 97 8.39 6.07 4.33
N GLY A 98 8.81 6.89 3.37
CA GLY A 98 10.07 6.72 2.63
C GLY A 98 10.03 5.62 1.59
N LEU A 99 8.84 5.14 1.18
CA LEU A 99 8.69 4.05 0.22
C LEU A 99 8.42 4.55 -1.20
N ARG A 100 8.98 3.83 -2.17
CA ARG A 100 8.70 3.98 -3.61
C ARG A 100 7.83 2.84 -4.08
N VAL A 101 7.08 3.05 -5.17
CA VAL A 101 6.18 2.03 -5.74
C VAL A 101 6.68 1.56 -7.10
N ARG A 102 6.56 0.26 -7.37
CA ARG A 102 6.64 -0.35 -8.70
C ARG A 102 5.54 -1.39 -8.84
N TYR A 103 5.14 -1.70 -10.07
CA TYR A 103 4.06 -2.64 -10.33
C TYR A 103 4.56 -3.81 -11.17
N PHE A 104 4.33 -5.02 -10.71
CA PHE A 104 4.73 -6.21 -11.45
C PHE A 104 3.61 -7.24 -11.46
N LEU A 105 3.41 -7.87 -12.62
CA LEU A 105 2.55 -9.04 -12.79
C LEU A 105 3.40 -10.30 -12.60
N PRO A 106 3.24 -11.03 -11.46
CA PRO A 106 4.00 -12.23 -11.19
C PRO A 106 3.76 -13.33 -12.23
N PRO A 107 4.74 -14.23 -12.47
CA PRO A 107 4.54 -15.37 -13.34
C PRO A 107 3.34 -16.22 -12.89
N GLY A 108 2.38 -16.44 -13.79
CA GLY A 108 1.14 -17.17 -13.50
C GLY A 108 0.03 -16.35 -12.84
N GLY A 109 0.32 -15.10 -12.45
CA GLY A 109 -0.67 -14.15 -11.94
C GLY A 109 -1.61 -13.63 -13.02
N LYS A 110 -2.64 -12.90 -12.59
CA LYS A 110 -3.69 -12.36 -13.48
C LYS A 110 -3.68 -10.84 -13.62
N ALA A 111 -3.17 -10.12 -12.62
CA ALA A 111 -3.06 -8.67 -12.63
C ALA A 111 -1.77 -8.23 -11.90
N PRO A 112 -1.20 -7.06 -12.25
CA PRO A 112 -0.05 -6.53 -11.54
C PRO A 112 -0.37 -6.26 -10.07
N LEU A 113 0.62 -6.45 -9.20
CA LEU A 113 0.61 -6.06 -7.80
C LEU A 113 1.47 -4.81 -7.61
N ALA A 114 1.10 -3.97 -6.65
CA ALA A 114 1.88 -2.80 -6.26
C ALA A 114 2.86 -3.18 -5.13
N TYR A 115 4.15 -2.92 -5.34
CA TYR A 115 5.22 -3.17 -4.39
C TYR A 115 5.76 -1.84 -3.88
N TYR A 116 5.67 -1.62 -2.58
CA TYR A 116 6.22 -0.48 -1.89
C TYR A 116 7.47 -0.90 -1.13
N PHE A 117 8.59 -0.22 -1.40
CA PHE A 117 9.92 -0.64 -0.95
C PHE A 117 10.86 0.55 -0.73
N GLN A 118 11.94 0.33 0.02
CA GLN A 118 13.11 1.21 0.08
C GLN A 118 14.25 0.57 -0.73
N GLY A 119 15.22 1.37 -1.19
CA GLY A 119 16.34 0.84 -1.97
C GLY A 119 15.90 0.26 -3.31
N ASP A 120 16.60 -0.72 -3.86
CA ASP A 120 16.29 -1.36 -5.14
C ASP A 120 15.45 -2.63 -4.95
N LEU A 121 14.19 -2.60 -5.43
CA LEU A 121 13.29 -3.76 -5.40
C LEU A 121 13.89 -5.00 -6.11
N LEU A 122 14.71 -4.80 -7.14
CA LEU A 122 15.22 -5.89 -7.97
C LEU A 122 16.50 -6.52 -7.41
N GLY A 123 17.28 -5.75 -6.63
CA GLY A 123 18.58 -6.15 -6.12
C GLY A 123 18.63 -6.41 -4.61
N ASP A 124 17.88 -5.64 -3.81
CA ASP A 124 18.05 -5.61 -2.35
C ASP A 124 17.26 -6.71 -1.61
N TYR A 125 16.33 -7.38 -2.31
CA TYR A 125 15.44 -8.38 -1.74
C TYR A 125 15.77 -9.79 -2.23
N SER A 126 15.86 -10.74 -1.31
CA SER A 126 16.08 -12.14 -1.68
C SER A 126 14.89 -12.74 -2.43
N VAL A 127 15.19 -13.73 -3.27
CA VAL A 127 14.17 -14.52 -3.99
C VAL A 127 13.09 -15.07 -3.05
N LEU A 128 13.47 -15.57 -1.87
CA LEU A 128 12.52 -16.14 -0.92
C LEU A 128 11.59 -15.07 -0.33
N GLN A 129 12.10 -13.87 -0.03
CA GLN A 129 11.27 -12.75 0.45
C GLN A 129 10.25 -12.35 -0.61
N LEU A 130 10.67 -12.22 -1.87
CA LEU A 130 9.77 -11.85 -2.97
C LEU A 130 8.72 -12.93 -3.23
N ILE A 131 9.10 -14.21 -3.29
CA ILE A 131 8.16 -15.33 -3.47
C ILE A 131 7.15 -15.39 -2.31
N GLY A 132 7.60 -15.23 -1.06
CA GLY A 132 6.73 -15.25 0.11
C GLY A 132 5.70 -14.12 0.10
N THR A 133 6.15 -12.92 -0.26
CA THR A 133 5.30 -11.74 -0.42
C THR A 133 4.26 -11.92 -1.54
N ILE A 134 4.70 -12.39 -2.71
CA ILE A 134 3.82 -12.67 -3.87
C ILE A 134 2.79 -13.73 -3.50
N SER A 135 3.24 -14.87 -2.96
CA SER A 135 2.36 -16.00 -2.65
C SER A 135 1.26 -15.60 -1.66
N THR A 136 1.63 -14.86 -0.62
CA THR A 136 0.67 -14.38 0.38
C THR A 136 -0.34 -13.42 -0.24
N MET A 137 0.13 -12.43 -1.01
CA MET A 137 -0.74 -11.42 -1.60
C MET A 137 -1.62 -12.00 -2.71
N GLU A 138 -1.09 -12.84 -3.60
CA GLU A 138 -1.88 -13.49 -4.65
C GLU A 138 -2.98 -14.37 -4.08
N THR A 139 -2.67 -15.21 -3.08
CA THR A 139 -3.68 -16.06 -2.44
C THR A 139 -4.75 -15.22 -1.78
N PHE A 140 -4.36 -14.18 -1.03
CA PHE A 140 -5.31 -13.26 -0.42
C PHE A 140 -6.19 -12.57 -1.48
N GLN A 141 -5.60 -12.05 -2.55
CA GLN A 141 -6.33 -11.30 -3.57
C GLN A 141 -7.23 -12.16 -4.44
N LYS A 142 -6.90 -13.44 -4.69
CA LYS A 142 -7.81 -14.39 -5.33
C LYS A 142 -9.10 -14.60 -4.53
N ILE A 143 -9.04 -14.43 -3.21
CA ILE A 143 -10.20 -14.50 -2.32
C ILE A 143 -10.87 -13.11 -2.20
N TYR A 144 -10.08 -12.05 -2.00
CA TYR A 144 -10.58 -10.70 -1.69
C TYR A 144 -11.10 -9.94 -2.92
N ARG A 145 -10.46 -10.10 -4.09
CA ARG A 145 -10.74 -9.44 -5.37
C ARG A 145 -10.54 -10.41 -6.55
N PRO A 146 -11.30 -11.53 -6.60
CA PRO A 146 -11.21 -12.49 -7.70
C PRO A 146 -11.49 -11.85 -9.08
N GLU A 147 -12.27 -10.77 -9.14
CA GLU A 147 -12.56 -10.00 -10.36
C GLU A 147 -11.30 -9.41 -11.00
N ILE A 148 -10.22 -9.24 -10.22
CA ILE A 148 -8.93 -8.72 -10.68
C ILE A 148 -7.86 -9.83 -10.68
N TYR A 149 -7.80 -10.65 -9.63
CA TYR A 149 -6.66 -11.57 -9.41
C TYR A 149 -6.98 -13.04 -9.67
N ASN A 150 -8.23 -13.38 -9.99
CA ASN A 150 -8.63 -14.72 -10.41
C ASN A 150 -9.40 -14.71 -11.74
N MET A 151 -9.10 -13.72 -12.60
CA MET A 151 -9.59 -13.64 -13.98
C MET A 151 -9.12 -14.84 -14.80
N ASN A 152 -9.90 -15.22 -15.81
CA ASN A 152 -9.51 -16.31 -16.70
C ASN A 152 -8.40 -15.88 -17.67
N ALA A 153 -8.37 -14.61 -18.08
CA ALA A 153 -7.29 -13.98 -18.83
C ALA A 153 -6.31 -13.20 -17.92
N ALA A 154 -5.05 -13.08 -18.36
CA ALA A 154 -4.08 -12.20 -17.71
C ALA A 154 -4.24 -10.75 -18.21
N ALA A 155 -3.80 -9.78 -17.40
CA ALA A 155 -3.79 -8.37 -17.74
C ALA A 155 -3.14 -8.10 -19.10
N ALA A 156 -3.81 -7.29 -19.92
CA ALA A 156 -3.30 -6.86 -21.23
C ALA A 156 -2.11 -5.89 -21.08
N ALA A 157 -1.51 -5.49 -22.21
CA ALA A 157 -0.41 -4.51 -22.22
C ALA A 157 -0.84 -3.12 -21.71
N VAL A 158 -2.12 -2.76 -21.87
CA VAL A 158 -2.74 -1.59 -21.22
C VAL A 158 -3.88 -2.13 -20.39
N TYR A 159 -3.82 -1.93 -19.09
CA TYR A 159 -4.72 -2.59 -18.14
C TYR A 159 -5.27 -1.59 -17.13
N GLN A 160 -6.59 -1.57 -16.97
CA GLN A 160 -7.28 -0.87 -15.91
C GLN A 160 -8.11 -1.89 -15.13
N PRO A 161 -7.83 -2.13 -13.83
CA PRO A 161 -8.55 -3.13 -13.05
C PRO A 161 -10.02 -2.76 -12.88
N LYS A 162 -10.90 -3.77 -12.94
CA LYS A 162 -12.35 -3.59 -12.85
C LYS A 162 -12.95 -4.55 -11.82
N LEU A 163 -13.94 -4.08 -11.07
CA LEU A 163 -14.66 -4.87 -10.07
C LEU A 163 -15.97 -5.46 -10.61
N ASP A 164 -16.38 -5.04 -11.81
CA ASP A 164 -17.54 -5.54 -12.54
C ASP A 164 -17.16 -6.55 -13.64
N GLU A 165 -15.88 -6.96 -13.69
CA GLU A 165 -15.40 -8.04 -14.56
C GLU A 165 -16.19 -9.32 -14.28
N GLN A 166 -16.60 -10.03 -15.35
CA GLN A 166 -17.43 -11.24 -15.23
C GLN A 166 -16.62 -12.50 -15.58
N ASP A 167 -15.53 -12.37 -16.33
CA ASP A 167 -14.70 -13.50 -16.76
C ASP A 167 -13.65 -13.87 -15.70
N TYR A 168 -14.12 -14.36 -14.55
CA TYR A 168 -13.26 -14.78 -13.44
C TYR A 168 -13.82 -16.00 -12.71
N SER A 169 -12.94 -16.69 -11.99
CA SER A 169 -13.30 -17.82 -11.15
C SER A 169 -13.43 -17.39 -9.69
N ARG A 170 -14.46 -17.86 -8.98
CA ARG A 170 -14.55 -17.68 -7.52
C ARG A 170 -13.88 -18.84 -6.80
N THR A 171 -13.23 -18.54 -5.68
CA THR A 171 -12.80 -19.60 -4.76
C THR A 171 -14.00 -20.12 -3.96
N GLN A 172 -13.83 -21.25 -3.27
CA GLN A 172 -14.84 -21.76 -2.33
C GLN A 172 -14.81 -21.01 -0.98
N ILE A 173 -13.95 -19.99 -0.84
CA ILE A 173 -13.80 -19.17 0.36
C ILE A 173 -14.50 -17.83 0.10
N GLY A 174 -15.51 -17.52 0.91
CA GLY A 174 -16.15 -16.21 0.92
C GLY A 174 -15.33 -15.20 1.72
N TYR A 175 -15.28 -13.96 1.26
CA TYR A 175 -14.71 -12.85 2.02
C TYR A 175 -15.75 -11.75 2.19
N ASP A 176 -16.07 -11.42 3.43
CA ASP A 176 -17.01 -10.35 3.73
C ASP A 176 -16.32 -8.97 3.64
N ARG A 177 -16.54 -8.30 2.50
CA ARG A 177 -16.00 -6.97 2.22
C ARG A 177 -16.71 -5.89 3.02
N GLU A 178 -17.98 -6.09 3.37
CA GLU A 178 -18.74 -5.15 4.17
C GLU A 178 -18.24 -5.19 5.61
N GLU A 179 -18.13 -6.38 6.20
CA GLU A 179 -17.53 -6.57 7.52
C GLU A 179 -16.13 -5.97 7.58
N ARG A 180 -15.26 -6.25 6.60
CA ARG A 180 -13.91 -5.66 6.56
C ARG A 180 -13.93 -4.13 6.58
N SER A 181 -14.88 -3.53 5.86
CA SER A 181 -15.05 -2.07 5.79
C SER A 181 -15.53 -1.50 7.13
N GLN A 182 -16.45 -2.19 7.81
CA GLN A 182 -16.90 -1.82 9.16
C GLN A 182 -15.78 -1.97 10.18
N LEU A 183 -14.98 -3.03 10.09
CA LEU A 183 -13.83 -3.23 10.97
C LEU A 183 -12.75 -2.17 10.76
N ALA A 184 -12.50 -1.72 9.53
CA ALA A 184 -11.59 -0.61 9.27
C ALA A 184 -12.05 0.68 9.97
N LYS A 185 -13.35 1.02 9.86
CA LYS A 185 -13.93 2.17 10.54
C LYS A 185 -13.83 2.05 12.06
N LYS A 186 -14.22 0.90 12.63
CA LYS A 186 -14.11 0.64 14.08
C LYS A 186 -12.66 0.77 14.57
N GLN A 187 -11.70 0.24 13.82
CA GLN A 187 -10.28 0.35 14.13
C GLN A 187 -9.79 1.81 14.08
N GLY A 188 -10.22 2.56 13.06
CA GLY A 188 -9.92 3.98 12.93
C GLY A 188 -10.49 4.83 14.07
N PHE A 189 -11.75 4.60 14.47
CA PHE A 189 -12.36 5.28 15.63
C PHE A 189 -11.66 4.92 16.94
N TYR A 190 -11.28 3.65 17.12
CA TYR A 190 -10.51 3.23 18.29
C TYR A 190 -9.16 3.97 18.38
N ALA A 191 -8.49 4.16 17.25
CA ALA A 191 -7.26 4.95 17.19
C ALA A 191 -7.53 6.44 17.46
N ALA A 192 -8.65 6.99 16.96
CA ALA A 192 -9.06 8.35 17.26
C ALA A 192 -9.20 8.56 18.78
N GLU A 193 -10.04 7.76 19.43
CA GLU A 193 -10.40 7.88 20.85
C GLU A 193 -9.20 7.66 21.79
N HIS A 194 -8.37 6.66 21.51
CA HIS A 194 -7.34 6.22 22.46
C HIS A 194 -5.93 6.71 22.15
N LEU A 195 -5.69 7.27 20.96
CA LEU A 195 -4.36 7.77 20.56
C LEU A 195 -4.43 9.22 20.09
N ILE A 196 -5.28 9.53 19.11
CA ILE A 196 -5.23 10.83 18.44
C ILE A 196 -5.87 11.93 19.29
N GLU A 197 -7.03 11.71 19.88
CA GLU A 197 -7.69 12.69 20.75
C GLU A 197 -6.87 13.02 22.02
N PRO A 198 -6.38 12.03 22.80
CA PRO A 198 -5.64 12.32 24.03
C PRO A 198 -4.21 12.84 23.79
N HIS A 199 -3.59 12.52 22.66
CA HIS A 199 -2.16 12.79 22.42
C HIS A 199 -1.86 13.56 21.14
N GLY A 200 -2.86 13.92 20.34
CA GLY A 200 -2.70 14.49 18.99
C GLY A 200 -1.83 15.74 18.95
N ALA A 201 -1.99 16.66 19.90
CA ALA A 201 -1.15 17.86 19.98
C ALA A 201 0.34 17.51 20.23
N ALA A 202 0.61 16.57 21.13
CA ALA A 202 1.97 16.12 21.41
C ALA A 202 2.58 15.34 20.22
N LEU A 203 1.76 14.51 19.57
CA LEU A 203 2.16 13.78 18.36
C LEU A 203 2.46 14.74 17.20
N ALA A 204 1.65 15.77 17.00
CA ALA A 204 1.89 16.79 15.97
C ALA A 204 3.18 17.58 16.24
N GLN A 205 3.43 18.00 17.49
CA GLN A 205 4.70 18.63 17.87
C GLN A 205 5.90 17.69 17.64
N TRP A 206 5.75 16.42 17.98
CA TRP A 206 6.79 15.41 17.77
C TRP A 206 7.09 15.19 16.28
N VAL A 207 6.06 15.16 15.43
CA VAL A 207 6.20 15.09 13.96
C VAL A 207 6.91 16.35 13.43
N ALA A 208 6.50 17.54 13.87
CA ALA A 208 7.11 18.79 13.43
C ALA A 208 8.60 18.92 13.81
N ALA A 209 8.99 18.34 14.96
CA ALA A 209 10.39 18.28 15.39
C ALA A 209 11.23 17.26 14.59
N HIS A 210 10.58 16.37 13.84
CA HIS A 210 11.23 15.31 13.08
C HIS A 210 10.60 15.18 11.70
N PRO A 211 10.81 16.15 10.80
CA PRO A 211 10.28 16.04 9.45
C PRO A 211 10.85 14.78 8.76
N ALA A 212 9.97 14.05 8.07
CA ALA A 212 10.34 12.87 7.31
C ALA A 212 11.44 13.22 6.27
N ASP A 213 12.57 12.52 6.30
CA ASP A 213 13.61 12.70 5.29
C ASP A 213 13.24 11.95 4.01
N LEU A 214 12.68 12.68 3.05
CA LEU A 214 12.30 12.14 1.74
C LEU A 214 13.48 12.07 0.75
N SER A 215 14.70 12.42 1.15
CA SER A 215 15.85 12.53 0.25
C SER A 215 16.51 11.19 -0.12
N HIS A 216 16.22 10.09 0.58
CA HIS A 216 16.80 8.77 0.30
C HIS A 216 16.19 8.02 -0.91
N GLY A 217 15.36 8.67 -1.73
CA GLY A 217 14.80 8.09 -2.96
C GLY A 217 15.55 8.41 -4.27
N GLY A 218 16.57 9.28 -4.22
CA GLY A 218 17.28 9.81 -5.40
C GLY A 218 18.46 8.97 -5.86
N GLY A 219 18.20 7.75 -6.34
CA GLY A 219 19.13 7.07 -7.25
C GLY A 219 18.84 7.56 -8.66
N THR A 220 19.82 8.20 -9.29
CA THR A 220 19.77 8.75 -10.65
C THR A 220 19.31 7.69 -11.68
N LEU A 221 18.48 8.13 -12.63
CA LEU A 221 18.02 7.40 -13.81
C LEU A 221 19.16 6.75 -14.60
#